data_AF-A0A3N2JZ95-F1
#
_entry.id   AF-A0A3N2JZ95-F1
#
_cell.length_a   1.000
_cell.length_b   1.000
_cell.length_c   1.000
_cell.angle_alpha   90.00
_cell.angle_beta   90.00
_cell.angle_gamma   90.00
#
_symmetry.space_group_name_H-M   'P 1'
#
loop_
_entity.id
_entity.type
_entity.pdbx_description
1 polymer ?
#
loop_
_entity_poly.entity_id
_entity_poly.type
_entity_poly.pdbx_seq_one_letter_code
_entity_poly.pdbx_strand_id
1 'polypeptide(L)'
;MASSVVTGFKEFVLRGNAVDLAVGVVIGAAFTAIVNAIVDGLISPLIAAIFGKPDLTGLWNITLRRFDDGSVAQVSVGLILNAILQFLLVAAAVYFVIIVPMNSLAARRKKSTVVEEEPKSFSDEVLALHEIRDLIAAGAVAADGPAGGAGPGSGSGSGEGGGVGRHAENG
;
A
#
# COMPACT_ATOMS: atom_id res chain seq x y z
N MET A 1 31.43 24.54 -8.92
CA MET A 1 30.17 24.10 -9.56
C MET A 1 29.93 22.59 -9.50
N ALA A 2 30.95 21.71 -9.49
CA ALA A 2 30.72 20.25 -9.35
C ALA A 2 30.31 19.80 -7.92
N SER A 3 30.77 20.47 -6.87
CA SER A 3 30.46 20.15 -5.47
C SER A 3 28.97 20.35 -5.11
N SER A 4 28.30 21.33 -5.70
CA SER A 4 26.89 21.63 -5.41
C SER A 4 25.93 20.57 -5.97
N VAL A 5 26.26 19.96 -7.12
CA VAL A 5 25.43 18.91 -7.74
C VAL A 5 25.52 17.60 -6.96
N VAL A 6 26.72 17.20 -6.56
CA VAL A 6 26.94 15.98 -5.76
C VAL A 6 26.31 16.10 -4.38
N THR A 7 26.40 17.29 -3.76
CA THR A 7 25.76 17.57 -2.47
C THR A 7 24.22 17.56 -2.58
N GLY A 8 23.65 18.21 -3.61
CA GLY A 8 22.21 18.20 -3.86
C GLY A 8 21.66 16.81 -4.20
N PHE A 9 22.42 15.98 -4.91
CA PHE A 9 22.05 14.59 -5.17
C PHE A 9 22.09 13.74 -3.89
N LYS A 10 23.11 13.91 -3.05
CA LYS A 10 23.19 13.25 -1.75
C LYS A 10 22.00 13.62 -0.86
N GLU A 11 21.62 14.90 -0.78
CA GLU A 11 20.43 15.34 -0.02
C GLU A 11 19.11 14.78 -0.56
N PHE A 12 18.99 14.61 -1.88
CA PHE A 12 17.82 13.98 -2.52
C PHE A 12 17.72 12.49 -2.18
N VAL A 13 18.83 11.76 -2.25
CA VAL A 13 18.91 10.33 -1.94
C VAL A 13 18.71 10.07 -0.43
N LEU A 14 19.26 10.94 0.43
CA LEU A 14 19.09 10.87 1.88
C LEU A 14 17.65 11.17 2.35
N ARG A 15 16.77 11.67 1.47
CA ARG A 15 15.34 11.78 1.73
C ARG A 15 14.62 10.41 1.78
N GLY A 16 15.36 9.30 1.63
CA GLY A 16 14.95 7.93 1.96
C GLY A 16 14.16 7.23 0.86
N ASN A 17 13.11 7.86 0.35
CA ASN A 17 12.18 7.26 -0.60
C ASN A 17 12.82 6.78 -1.92
N ALA A 18 13.93 7.39 -2.36
CA ALA A 18 14.61 7.02 -3.60
C ALA A 18 15.52 5.80 -3.47
N VAL A 19 16.15 5.60 -2.29
CA VAL A 19 17.09 4.49 -2.06
C VAL A 19 16.35 3.17 -2.02
N ASP A 20 15.26 3.09 -1.25
CA ASP A 20 14.47 1.86 -1.10
C ASP A 20 13.85 1.43 -2.42
N LEU A 21 13.35 2.39 -3.22
CA LEU A 21 12.86 2.15 -4.57
C LEU A 21 13.98 1.64 -5.48
N ALA A 22 15.14 2.32 -5.49
CA ALA A 22 16.28 1.92 -6.33
C ALA A 22 16.77 0.51 -6.01
N VAL A 23 16.89 0.18 -4.72
CA VAL A 23 17.27 -1.17 -4.27
C VAL A 23 16.23 -2.20 -4.70
N GLY A 24 14.94 -1.89 -4.54
CA GLY A 24 13.85 -2.76 -4.99
C GLY A 24 13.89 -3.06 -6.49
N VAL A 25 14.17 -2.06 -7.33
CA VAL A 25 14.28 -2.24 -8.79
C VAL A 25 15.50 -3.08 -9.18
N VAL A 26 16.66 -2.83 -8.56
CA VAL A 26 17.89 -3.59 -8.85
C VAL A 26 17.74 -5.06 -8.47
N ILE A 27 17.18 -5.33 -7.27
CA ILE A 27 16.93 -6.70 -6.82
C ILE A 27 15.88 -7.38 -7.71
N GLY A 28 14.81 -6.67 -8.09
CA GLY A 28 13.78 -7.19 -8.98
C GLY A 28 14.34 -7.58 -10.36
N ALA A 29 15.22 -6.76 -10.94
CA ALA A 29 15.88 -7.05 -12.20
C ALA A 29 16.81 -8.28 -12.09
N ALA A 30 17.63 -8.35 -11.03
CA ALA A 30 18.52 -9.47 -10.79
C ALA A 30 17.76 -10.79 -10.61
N PHE A 31 16.66 -10.79 -9.85
CA PHE A 31 15.83 -11.97 -9.64
C PHE A 31 15.16 -12.44 -10.94
N THR A 32 14.63 -11.49 -11.73
CA THR A 32 14.06 -11.80 -13.05
C THR A 32 15.10 -12.47 -13.96
N ALA A 33 16.35 -11.99 -13.95
CA ALA A 33 17.44 -12.60 -14.72
C ALA A 33 17.74 -14.04 -14.28
N ILE A 34 17.73 -14.33 -12.97
CA ILE A 34 17.92 -15.69 -12.44
C ILE A 34 16.80 -16.61 -12.91
N VAL A 35 15.54 -16.17 -12.81
CA VAL A 35 14.41 -16.99 -13.24
C VAL A 35 14.48 -17.24 -14.75
N ASN A 36 14.78 -16.21 -15.55
CA ASN A 36 14.95 -16.37 -17.00
C ASN A 36 16.05 -17.38 -17.33
N ALA A 37 17.21 -17.31 -16.66
CA ALA A 37 18.28 -18.29 -16.86
C ALA A 37 17.87 -19.73 -16.56
N ILE A 38 17.02 -19.94 -15.54
CA ILE A 38 16.47 -21.27 -15.24
C ILE A 38 15.48 -21.71 -16.32
N VAL A 39 14.60 -20.80 -16.76
CA VAL A 39 13.63 -21.12 -17.81
C VAL A 39 14.35 -21.45 -19.11
N ASP A 40 15.28 -20.61 -19.56
CA ASP A 40 16.04 -20.80 -20.79
C ASP A 40 16.95 -22.03 -20.70
N GLY A 41 17.56 -22.28 -19.54
CA GLY A 41 18.52 -23.37 -19.33
C GLY A 41 17.90 -24.74 -19.07
N LEU A 42 16.68 -24.81 -18.54
CA LEU A 42 16.05 -26.08 -18.15
C LEU A 42 14.67 -26.27 -18.76
N ILE A 43 13.80 -25.27 -18.72
CA ILE A 43 12.40 -25.41 -19.12
C ILE A 43 12.26 -25.38 -20.65
N SER A 44 12.90 -24.44 -21.32
CA SER A 44 12.92 -24.33 -22.78
C SER A 44 13.45 -25.60 -23.48
N PRO A 45 14.59 -26.22 -23.08
CA PRO A 45 15.02 -27.47 -23.70
C PRO A 45 14.09 -28.66 -23.40
N LEU A 46 13.40 -28.70 -22.25
CA LEU A 46 12.38 -29.72 -21.97
C LEU A 46 11.15 -29.55 -22.86
N ILE A 47 10.69 -28.32 -23.06
CA ILE A 47 9.62 -28.01 -24.02
C ILE A 47 10.08 -28.39 -25.43
N ALA A 48 11.33 -28.10 -25.78
CA ALA A 48 11.89 -28.44 -27.08
C ALA A 48 11.98 -29.94 -27.33
N ALA A 49 12.30 -30.73 -26.30
CA ALA A 49 12.30 -32.18 -26.40
C ALA A 49 10.90 -32.77 -26.67
N ILE A 50 9.84 -32.12 -26.17
CA ILE A 50 8.45 -32.59 -26.32
C ILE A 50 7.83 -32.10 -27.64
N PHE A 51 8.07 -30.84 -28.00
CA PHE A 51 7.43 -30.19 -29.16
C PHE A 51 8.33 -30.12 -30.40
N GLY A 52 9.59 -30.57 -30.30
CA GLY A 52 10.56 -30.61 -31.40
C GLY A 52 11.08 -29.23 -31.85
N LYS A 53 10.76 -28.15 -31.12
CA LYS A 53 11.19 -26.77 -31.41
C LYS A 53 11.82 -26.13 -30.17
N PRO A 54 13.01 -25.49 -30.27
CA PRO A 54 13.72 -24.89 -29.13
C PRO A 54 12.87 -23.96 -28.26
N ASP A 55 11.92 -23.31 -28.90
CA ASP A 55 11.08 -22.25 -28.36
C ASP A 55 9.75 -22.19 -29.12
N LEU A 56 8.72 -21.64 -28.46
CA LEU A 56 7.39 -21.50 -29.06
C LEU A 56 7.37 -20.46 -30.20
N THR A 57 8.46 -19.71 -30.39
CA THR A 57 8.61 -18.61 -31.37
C THR A 57 8.37 -19.05 -32.82
N GLY A 58 8.66 -20.32 -33.15
CA GLY A 58 8.45 -20.89 -34.48
C GLY A 58 7.02 -21.38 -34.76
N LEU A 59 6.06 -21.13 -33.86
CA LEU A 59 4.65 -21.46 -34.07
C LEU A 59 3.95 -20.30 -34.80
N TRP A 60 3.38 -20.61 -35.96
CA TRP A 60 2.49 -19.72 -36.71
C TRP A 60 3.14 -18.38 -37.11
N ASN A 61 4.29 -18.46 -37.78
CA ASN A 61 4.96 -17.30 -38.36
C ASN A 61 4.27 -16.90 -39.66
N ILE A 62 3.58 -15.76 -39.65
CA ILE A 62 2.96 -15.18 -40.84
C ILE A 62 3.95 -14.16 -41.40
N THR A 63 4.57 -14.48 -42.54
CA THR A 63 5.41 -13.53 -43.27
C THR A 63 4.50 -12.52 -43.98
N LEU A 64 4.55 -11.26 -43.55
CA LEU A 64 3.75 -10.18 -44.12
C LEU A 64 4.39 -9.62 -45.39
N ARG A 65 5.71 -9.40 -45.37
CA ARG A 65 6.44 -8.85 -46.52
C ARG A 65 7.94 -9.15 -46.39
N ARG A 66 8.57 -9.48 -47.51
CA ARG A 66 10.03 -9.52 -47.65
C ARG A 66 10.47 -8.24 -48.34
N PHE A 67 11.40 -7.54 -47.74
CA PHE A 67 12.01 -6.33 -48.30
C PHE A 67 13.27 -6.73 -49.09
N ASP A 68 13.62 -5.90 -50.07
CA ASP A 68 14.75 -6.15 -50.99
C ASP A 68 16.12 -6.04 -50.29
N ASP A 69 16.14 -5.49 -49.07
CA ASP A 69 17.30 -5.46 -48.17
C ASP A 69 17.52 -6.80 -47.41
N GLY A 70 16.66 -7.79 -47.63
CA GLY A 70 16.70 -9.09 -46.98
C GLY A 70 15.95 -9.15 -45.64
N SER A 71 15.41 -8.03 -45.15
CA SER A 71 14.58 -8.03 -43.95
C SER A 71 13.19 -8.62 -44.25
N VAL A 72 12.70 -9.44 -43.33
CA VAL A 72 11.39 -10.09 -43.46
C VAL A 72 10.52 -9.62 -42.30
N ALA A 73 9.47 -8.86 -42.60
CA ALA A 73 8.44 -8.55 -41.62
C ALA A 73 7.61 -9.82 -41.39
N GLN A 74 7.81 -10.47 -40.24
CA GLN A 74 7.04 -11.63 -39.83
C GLN A 74 6.31 -11.33 -38.53
N VAL A 75 5.02 -11.64 -38.49
CA VAL A 75 4.25 -11.70 -37.24
C VAL A 75 4.38 -13.11 -36.71
N SER A 76 5.08 -13.25 -35.59
CA SER A 76 5.31 -14.53 -34.93
C SER A 76 4.38 -14.64 -33.74
N VAL A 77 3.23 -15.30 -33.91
CA VAL A 77 2.29 -15.57 -32.79
C VAL A 77 3.00 -16.39 -31.71
N GLY A 78 3.91 -17.27 -32.13
CA GLY A 78 4.78 -18.03 -31.27
C GLY A 78 5.63 -17.18 -30.31
N LEU A 79 6.09 -16.00 -30.74
CA LEU A 79 6.88 -15.10 -29.89
C LEU A 79 6.04 -14.56 -28.73
N ILE A 80 4.78 -14.22 -29.02
CA ILE A 80 3.84 -13.72 -28.02
C ILE A 80 3.50 -14.83 -27.03
N LEU A 81 3.24 -16.05 -27.52
CA LEU A 81 2.97 -17.20 -26.65
C LEU A 81 4.16 -17.53 -25.76
N ASN A 82 5.39 -17.44 -26.31
CA ASN A 82 6.61 -17.62 -25.55
C ASN A 82 6.76 -16.56 -24.45
N ALA A 83 6.50 -15.29 -24.76
CA ALA A 83 6.55 -14.20 -23.79
C ALA A 83 5.50 -14.37 -22.66
N ILE A 84 4.30 -14.83 -23.00
CA ILE A 84 3.25 -15.14 -22.01
C ILE A 84 3.70 -16.29 -21.10
N LEU A 85 4.24 -17.38 -21.68
CA LEU A 85 4.74 -18.50 -20.89
C LEU A 85 5.88 -18.06 -19.94
N GLN A 86 6.82 -17.26 -20.45
CA GLN A 86 7.90 -16.69 -19.63
C GLN A 86 7.35 -15.86 -18.47
N PHE A 87 6.37 -15.00 -18.75
CA PHE A 87 5.73 -14.17 -17.73
C PHE A 87 5.03 -15.03 -16.67
N LEU A 88 4.29 -16.07 -17.06
CA LEU A 88 3.65 -16.98 -16.11
C LEU A 88 4.69 -17.72 -15.24
N LEU A 89 5.81 -18.15 -15.81
CA LEU A 89 6.87 -18.84 -15.06
C LEU A 89 7.54 -17.91 -14.05
N VAL A 90 7.87 -16.68 -14.45
CA VAL A 90 8.43 -15.66 -13.55
C VAL A 90 7.44 -15.32 -12.44
N ALA A 91 6.17 -15.09 -12.79
CA ALA A 91 5.12 -14.79 -11.82
C ALA A 91 4.92 -15.95 -10.82
N ALA A 92 4.91 -17.20 -11.30
CA ALA A 92 4.80 -18.39 -10.46
C ALA A 92 6.01 -18.53 -9.51
N ALA A 93 7.22 -18.31 -10.01
CA ALA A 93 8.44 -18.35 -9.21
C ALA A 93 8.42 -17.27 -8.10
N VAL A 94 8.08 -16.02 -8.45
CA VAL A 94 7.94 -14.92 -7.49
C VAL A 94 6.87 -15.24 -6.45
N TYR A 95 5.71 -15.75 -6.88
CA TYR A 95 4.61 -16.10 -5.99
C TYR A 95 5.04 -17.19 -4.99
N PHE A 96 5.65 -18.28 -5.46
CA PHE A 96 6.04 -19.39 -4.61
C PHE A 96 7.20 -19.05 -3.67
N VAL A 97 8.18 -18.26 -4.11
CA VAL A 97 9.39 -17.94 -3.33
C VAL A 97 9.19 -16.77 -2.38
N ILE A 98 8.36 -15.78 -2.73
CA ILE A 98 8.19 -14.56 -1.93
C ILE A 98 6.82 -14.53 -1.26
N ILE A 99 5.74 -14.70 -2.03
CA ILE A 99 4.38 -14.48 -1.53
C ILE A 99 3.92 -15.61 -0.60
N VAL A 100 4.16 -16.88 -0.97
CA VAL A 100 3.79 -18.03 -0.13
C VAL A 100 4.46 -18.02 1.25
N PRO A 101 5.80 -17.85 1.40
CA PRO A 101 6.40 -17.79 2.72
C PRO A 101 5.99 -16.55 3.49
N MET A 102 5.84 -15.40 2.83
CA MET A 102 5.37 -14.17 3.48
C MET A 102 3.94 -14.33 4.02
N ASN A 103 3.06 -14.94 3.23
CA ASN A 103 1.70 -15.25 3.65
C ASN A 103 1.66 -16.33 4.75
N SER A 104 2.54 -17.34 4.69
CA SER A 104 2.67 -18.37 5.73
C SER A 104 3.18 -17.77 7.05
N LEU A 105 4.19 -16.90 7.01
CA LEU A 105 4.72 -16.18 8.16
C LEU A 105 3.66 -15.23 8.74
N ALA A 106 2.91 -14.51 7.90
CA ALA A 106 1.80 -13.66 8.34
C ALA A 106 0.68 -14.49 9.00
N ALA A 107 0.36 -15.67 8.46
CA ALA A 107 -0.62 -16.59 9.06
C ALA A 107 -0.14 -17.16 10.41
N ARG A 108 1.16 -17.44 10.55
CA ARG A 108 1.77 -17.87 11.82
C ARG A 108 1.78 -16.75 12.86
N ARG A 109 2.01 -15.50 12.44
CA ARG A 109 1.88 -14.33 13.32
C ARG A 109 0.43 -14.19 13.81
N LYS A 110 -0.57 -14.23 12.92
CA LYS A 110 -1.99 -14.20 13.30
C LYS A 110 -2.43 -15.32 14.26
N LYS A 111 -1.74 -16.47 14.26
CA LYS A 111 -2.00 -17.58 15.20
C LYS A 111 -1.22 -17.46 16.52
N SER A 112 -0.17 -16.64 16.57
CA SER A 112 0.67 -16.42 17.76
C SER A 112 0.32 -15.15 18.54
N THR A 113 -0.48 -14.25 17.99
CA THR A 113 -0.97 -13.03 18.67
C THR A 113 -2.22 -13.31 19.52
N VAL A 114 -2.08 -14.13 20.55
CA VAL A 114 -2.69 -13.84 21.87
C VAL A 114 -1.66 -13.14 22.77
N VAL A 115 -0.41 -13.04 22.32
CA VAL A 115 0.58 -12.16 22.94
C VAL A 115 0.51 -10.83 22.22
N GLU A 116 0.06 -9.81 22.95
CA GLU A 116 0.29 -8.38 22.73
C GLU A 116 0.55 -8.02 21.26
N GLU A 117 -0.46 -7.48 20.57
CA GLU A 117 -0.12 -6.39 19.68
C GLU A 117 0.60 -5.38 20.58
N GLU A 118 1.94 -5.38 20.61
CA GLU A 118 2.63 -4.12 20.90
C GLU A 118 1.91 -3.14 19.99
N PRO A 119 1.23 -2.13 20.57
CA PRO A 119 0.46 -1.20 19.77
C PRO A 119 1.46 -0.76 18.72
N LYS A 120 1.12 -0.93 17.42
CA LYS A 120 1.84 -0.24 16.35
C LYS A 120 2.08 1.13 16.94
N SER A 121 3.34 1.46 17.26
CA SER A 121 3.63 2.77 17.81
C SER A 121 3.17 3.69 16.71
N PHE A 122 1.98 4.23 16.90
CA PHE A 122 1.37 5.13 15.95
C PHE A 122 2.43 6.21 15.78
N SER A 123 2.74 6.59 14.54
CA SER A 123 3.62 7.74 14.34
C SER A 123 3.07 8.89 15.19
N ASP A 124 3.94 9.77 15.68
CA ASP A 124 3.52 10.87 16.56
C ASP A 124 2.32 11.67 15.99
N GLU A 125 2.24 11.71 14.66
CA GLU A 125 1.11 12.25 13.90
C GLU A 125 -0.22 11.50 14.14
N VAL A 126 -0.21 10.17 14.14
CA VAL A 126 -1.39 9.34 14.38
C VAL A 126 -1.79 9.35 15.87
N LEU A 127 -0.82 9.48 16.79
CA LEU A 127 -1.09 9.74 18.21
C LEU A 127 -1.78 11.09 18.40
N ALA A 128 -1.26 12.15 17.78
CA ALA A 128 -1.88 13.47 17.83
C ALA A 128 -3.30 13.47 17.24
N LEU A 129 -3.55 12.70 16.16
CA LEU A 129 -4.89 12.53 15.59
C LEU A 129 -5.86 11.81 16.54
N HIS A 130 -5.39 10.83 17.32
CA HIS A 130 -6.20 10.20 18.36
C HIS A 130 -6.52 11.17 19.51
N GLU A 131 -5.53 11.94 19.97
CA GLU A 131 -5.75 12.98 20.98
C GLU A 131 -6.77 14.02 20.50
N ILE A 132 -6.66 14.50 19.25
CA ILE A 132 -7.62 15.43 18.66
C ILE A 132 -9.01 14.80 18.56
N ARG A 133 -9.13 13.54 18.13
CA ARG A 133 -10.41 12.82 18.08
C ARG A 133 -11.05 12.75 19.47
N ASP A 134 -10.26 12.42 20.48
CA ASP A 134 -10.75 12.23 21.84
C ASP A 134 -11.16 13.58 22.47
N LEU A 135 -10.43 14.67 22.18
CA LEU A 135 -10.81 16.03 22.57
C LEU A 135 -12.11 16.49 21.87
N ILE A 136 -12.30 16.15 20.60
CA ILE A 136 -13.54 16.47 19.86
C ILE A 136 -14.71 15.63 20.40
N ALA A 137 -14.50 14.34 20.68
CA ALA A 137 -15.52 13.48 21.28
C ALA A 137 -15.92 13.96 22.68
N ALA A 138 -14.94 14.34 23.51
CA ALA A 138 -15.20 14.91 24.83
C ALA A 138 -15.94 16.26 24.75
N GLY A 139 -15.57 17.12 23.80
CA GLY A 139 -16.26 18.40 23.56
C GLY A 139 -17.68 18.24 22.99
N ALA A 140 -17.91 17.24 22.14
CA ALA A 140 -19.23 16.93 21.58
C ALA A 140 -20.20 16.39 22.65
N VAL A 141 -19.71 15.58 23.60
CA VAL A 141 -20.51 15.06 24.72
C VAL A 141 -20.91 16.17 25.71
N ALA A 142 -20.06 17.19 25.89
CA ALA A 142 -20.38 18.33 26.76
C ALA A 142 -21.50 19.23 26.19
N ALA A 143 -21.73 19.20 24.87
CA ALA A 143 -22.77 19.99 24.22
C ALA A 143 -24.16 19.34 24.20
N ASP A 144 -24.29 18.06 24.60
CA ASP A 144 -25.53 17.26 24.51
C ASP A 144 -26.02 16.73 25.89
N GLY A 145 -25.72 17.46 26.98
CA GLY A 145 -26.25 17.16 28.32
C GLY A 145 -27.78 17.32 28.42
N PRO A 146 -28.49 16.47 29.19
CA PRO A 146 -29.88 16.12 28.92
C PRO A 146 -30.88 17.23 29.29
N ALA A 147 -31.51 17.81 28.28
CA ALA A 147 -32.79 18.50 28.44
C ALA A 147 -33.93 17.48 28.39
N GLY A 148 -34.52 17.13 29.54
CA GLY A 148 -35.89 16.59 29.58
C GLY A 148 -36.25 15.62 30.71
N GLY A 149 -36.99 16.14 31.71
CA GLY A 149 -38.22 15.47 32.18
C GLY A 149 -38.32 15.03 33.65
N ALA A 150 -38.99 15.85 34.49
CA ALA A 150 -39.94 15.38 35.53
C ALA A 150 -40.76 16.58 36.09
N GLY A 151 -42.08 16.57 35.90
CA GLY A 151 -43.04 17.29 36.77
C GLY A 151 -43.69 16.32 37.78
N PRO A 152 -44.75 16.64 38.55
CA PRO A 152 -45.42 17.93 38.83
C PRO A 152 -45.51 18.27 40.35
N GLY A 153 -45.95 19.48 40.72
CA GLY A 153 -46.22 19.82 42.13
C GLY A 153 -46.95 21.16 42.34
N SER A 154 -48.25 21.08 42.62
CA SER A 154 -49.11 22.19 43.04
C SER A 154 -48.95 22.53 44.54
N GLY A 155 -48.93 23.81 44.89
CA GLY A 155 -49.12 24.36 46.25
C GLY A 155 -48.67 25.83 46.27
N SER A 156 -49.57 26.81 46.14
CA SER A 156 -50.36 27.44 47.21
C SER A 156 -49.52 27.86 48.44
N GLY A 157 -49.45 29.17 48.70
CA GLY A 157 -49.11 29.69 50.04
C GLY A 157 -48.20 30.93 50.07
N SER A 158 -48.83 32.11 49.98
CA SER A 158 -48.60 33.26 50.87
C SER A 158 -47.18 33.53 51.42
N GLY A 159 -46.59 34.65 50.99
CA GLY A 159 -45.45 35.30 51.63
C GLY A 159 -45.53 36.81 51.49
N GLU A 160 -46.24 37.42 52.44
CA GLU A 160 -46.46 38.85 52.61
C GLU A 160 -45.29 39.50 53.38
N GLY A 161 -44.99 40.76 53.05
CA GLY A 161 -44.11 41.65 53.81
C GLY A 161 -42.68 41.73 53.25
N GLY A 162 -42.13 42.88 52.86
CA GLY A 162 -42.50 44.27 53.13
C GLY A 162 -41.22 45.05 53.38
N GLY A 163 -40.97 46.08 52.58
CA GLY A 163 -40.30 47.29 53.07
C GLY A 163 -38.80 47.50 52.77
N VAL A 164 -38.60 48.59 52.01
CA VAL A 164 -37.66 49.70 52.29
C VAL A 164 -36.31 49.73 51.56
N GLY A 165 -36.10 50.85 50.85
CA GLY A 165 -34.79 51.50 50.60
C GLY A 165 -34.36 51.55 49.13
N ARG A 166 -35.04 52.29 48.24
CA ARG A 166 -34.72 53.67 47.78
C ARG A 166 -33.24 54.11 47.81
N HIS A 167 -32.94 54.91 46.78
CA HIS A 167 -31.74 55.71 46.46
C HIS A 167 -30.77 55.00 45.50
N ALA A 168 -30.80 55.25 44.19
CA ALA A 168 -30.57 56.49 43.40
C ALA A 168 -29.09 56.67 43.02
N GLU A 169 -28.90 57.41 41.91
CA GLU A 169 -27.64 57.89 41.31
C GLU A 169 -27.02 56.93 40.26
N ASN A 170 -27.41 56.98 38.98
CA ASN A 170 -27.12 57.96 37.91
C ASN A 170 -25.63 58.30 37.69
N GLY A 171 -25.19 58.05 36.45
CA GLY A 171 -23.90 58.44 35.87
C GLY A 171 -23.70 57.73 34.54
#